data_AF-A0A5C0SQH8-F1
#
_entry.id   AF-A0A5C0SQH8-F1
#
_cell.length_a   1.000
_cell.length_b   1.000
_cell.length_c   1.000
_cell.angle_alpha   90.00
_cell.angle_beta   90.00
_cell.angle_gamma   90.00
#
_symmetry.space_group_name_H-M   'P 1'
#
loop_
_entity.id
_entity.type
_entity.pdbx_description
1 polymer ?
#
loop_
_entity_poly.entity_id
_entity_poly.type
_entity_poly.pdbx_seq_one_letter_code
_entity_poly.pdbx_strand_id
1 'polypeptide(L)'
;MSRIPSRRGKRLRSSAVSISEVVTMITRERLIEEFALLDEKARLMGSEVIRLYLIGGGNLALRGIKPATADVDVVLEDYRTLRAFEAVLTNPSSELRTSGGILVYLKVFGHEYEKKLGADAVYQKIDPEMNNFNLDVFVKRVMRGIQLTEGMKERAIIPEEFKDLEKLKIHLVSLEDIFLFKGVTSLGRSKDIDDILQLLEAGIDFDVVLDEVKVQKEAIEPERFERLADILLEKMISIQKILEERGLRSSGLDKFINSLEELLSELEVSGYGPDT
;
A
#
# COMPACT_ATOMS: atom_id res chain seq x y z
N MET A 1 -64.61 38.44 -14.62
CA MET A 1 -64.25 37.01 -14.61
C MET A 1 -63.50 36.70 -15.90
N SER A 2 -62.17 36.66 -15.89
CA SER A 2 -61.38 35.97 -16.92
C SER A 2 -59.87 35.96 -16.63
N ARG A 3 -59.37 34.72 -16.50
CA ARG A 3 -58.08 34.19 -16.98
C ARG A 3 -56.78 34.66 -16.31
N ILE A 4 -56.39 33.83 -15.34
CA ILE A 4 -55.04 33.57 -14.84
C ILE A 4 -54.10 33.21 -16.02
N PRO A 5 -52.90 33.81 -16.14
CA PRO A 5 -51.86 33.27 -17.00
C PRO A 5 -51.03 32.21 -16.24
N SER A 6 -50.95 31.02 -16.84
CA SER A 6 -50.14 29.90 -16.39
C SER A 6 -48.65 30.24 -16.36
N ARG A 7 -48.04 30.28 -15.16
CA ARG A 7 -46.58 30.27 -15.00
C ARG A 7 -46.08 28.86 -15.32
N ARG A 8 -45.54 28.68 -16.54
CA ARG A 8 -44.70 27.52 -16.90
C ARG A 8 -43.56 27.42 -15.89
N GLY A 9 -43.52 26.32 -15.15
CA GLY A 9 -42.42 25.97 -14.27
C GLY A 9 -41.11 25.86 -15.07
N LYS A 10 -40.20 26.82 -14.86
CA LYS A 10 -38.79 26.59 -15.14
C LYS A 10 -38.30 25.61 -14.07
N ARG A 11 -38.21 24.33 -14.45
CA ARG A 11 -37.37 23.36 -13.76
C ARG A 11 -35.96 23.96 -13.71
N LEU A 12 -35.53 24.39 -12.53
CA LEU A 12 -34.12 24.54 -12.21
C LEU A 12 -33.51 23.14 -12.41
N ARG A 13 -32.89 22.92 -13.56
CA ARG A 13 -31.98 21.79 -13.72
C ARG A 13 -30.83 22.08 -12.77
N SER A 14 -30.84 21.41 -11.64
CA SER A 14 -29.65 21.20 -10.83
C SER A 14 -28.61 20.60 -11.77
N SER A 15 -27.68 21.42 -12.23
CA SER A 15 -26.38 20.96 -12.70
C SER A 15 -25.75 20.28 -11.49
N ALA A 16 -25.96 18.98 -11.37
CA ALA A 16 -25.10 18.13 -10.58
C ALA A 16 -23.71 18.37 -11.14
N VAL A 17 -22.93 19.18 -10.43
CA VAL A 17 -21.49 19.21 -10.60
C VAL A 17 -21.07 17.78 -10.27
N SER A 18 -20.77 17.00 -11.30
CA SER A 18 -19.98 15.79 -11.12
C SER A 18 -18.63 16.27 -10.62
N ILE A 19 -18.47 16.32 -9.30
CA ILE A 19 -17.16 16.46 -8.68
C ILE A 19 -16.47 15.15 -9.04
N SER A 20 -15.80 15.13 -10.20
CA SER A 20 -14.69 14.22 -10.37
C SER A 20 -13.69 14.64 -9.31
N GLU A 21 -13.62 13.90 -8.20
CA GLU A 21 -12.57 14.07 -7.22
C GLU A 21 -11.24 14.00 -7.97
N VAL A 22 -10.57 15.14 -8.08
CA VAL A 22 -9.21 15.21 -8.58
C VAL A 22 -8.36 14.54 -7.51
N VAL A 23 -8.16 13.23 -7.63
CA VAL A 23 -7.23 12.48 -6.79
C VAL A 23 -5.88 13.15 -6.99
N THR A 24 -5.42 13.85 -5.97
CA THR A 24 -4.14 14.55 -6.04
C THR A 24 -3.05 13.54 -5.83
N MET A 25 -2.15 13.51 -6.80
CA MET A 25 -1.03 12.59 -6.82
C MET A 25 0.07 13.15 -5.91
N ILE A 26 0.57 12.30 -5.01
CA ILE A 26 1.66 12.55 -4.08
C ILE A 26 2.98 12.22 -4.78
N THR A 27 3.80 13.24 -5.05
CA THR A 27 5.12 13.09 -5.71
C THR A 27 6.20 12.66 -4.71
N ARG A 28 7.39 12.30 -5.23
CA ARG A 28 8.59 12.02 -4.43
C ARG A 28 8.91 13.16 -3.46
N GLU A 29 8.92 14.39 -3.97
CA GLU A 29 9.29 15.59 -3.19
C GLU A 29 8.29 15.81 -2.06
N ARG A 30 6.99 15.60 -2.33
CA ARG A 30 5.96 15.69 -1.30
C ARG A 30 6.10 14.60 -0.24
N LEU A 31 6.46 13.37 -0.62
CA LEU A 31 6.75 12.31 0.36
C LEU A 31 7.91 12.72 1.27
N ILE A 32 9.00 13.25 0.70
CA ILE A 32 10.18 13.65 1.45
C ILE A 32 9.84 14.76 2.43
N GLU A 33 9.18 15.81 1.95
CA GLU A 33 8.75 16.94 2.76
C GLU A 33 7.84 16.47 3.91
N GLU A 34 6.82 15.66 3.60
CA GLU A 34 5.84 15.24 4.61
C GLU A 34 6.48 14.37 5.70
N PHE A 35 7.37 13.44 5.35
CA PHE A 35 8.05 12.63 6.35
C PHE A 35 9.04 13.44 7.20
N ALA A 36 9.71 14.44 6.64
CA ALA A 36 10.55 15.35 7.41
C ALA A 36 9.74 16.18 8.41
N LEU A 37 8.56 16.65 7.99
CA LEU A 37 7.61 17.38 8.82
C LEU A 37 7.04 16.50 9.96
N LEU A 38 6.71 15.24 9.66
CA LEU A 38 6.29 14.27 10.67
C LEU A 38 7.42 13.91 11.66
N ASP A 39 8.66 13.80 11.19
CA ASP A 39 9.84 13.61 12.04
C ASP A 39 10.05 14.78 13.00
N GLU A 40 10.00 16.01 12.48
CA GLU A 40 10.10 17.23 13.28
C GLU A 40 9.03 17.24 14.39
N LYS A 41 7.79 16.94 14.05
CA LYS A 41 6.71 16.83 15.04
C LYS A 41 6.97 15.75 16.08
N ALA A 42 7.44 14.57 15.66
CA ALA A 42 7.78 13.48 16.57
C ALA A 42 8.93 13.87 17.53
N ARG A 43 9.92 14.66 17.07
CA ARG A 43 10.98 15.20 17.92
C ARG A 43 10.44 16.18 18.95
N LEU A 44 9.60 17.11 18.55
CA LEU A 44 8.94 18.07 19.46
C LEU A 44 8.11 17.36 20.53
N MET A 45 7.48 16.23 20.18
CA MET A 45 6.72 15.41 21.12
C MET A 45 7.58 14.58 22.08
N GLY A 46 8.90 14.50 21.85
CA GLY A 46 9.76 13.58 22.58
C GLY A 46 9.41 12.10 22.34
N SER A 47 8.82 11.78 21.17
CA SER A 47 8.38 10.42 20.83
C SER A 47 9.53 9.41 20.84
N GLU A 48 9.20 8.14 21.02
CA GLU A 48 10.10 7.04 20.72
C GLU A 48 10.39 6.96 19.21
N VAL A 49 11.39 6.16 18.82
CA VAL A 49 11.70 5.92 17.40
C VAL A 49 10.60 5.05 16.78
N ILE A 50 10.03 5.53 15.68
CA ILE A 50 8.95 4.90 14.92
C ILE A 50 9.54 4.38 13.60
N ARG A 51 9.55 3.07 13.41
CA ARG A 51 9.95 2.43 12.15
C ARG A 51 8.72 2.24 11.26
N LEU A 52 8.80 2.77 10.05
CA LEU A 52 7.78 2.65 9.01
C LEU A 52 8.36 1.84 7.86
N TYR A 53 7.66 0.80 7.40
CA TYR A 53 8.04 0.05 6.19
C TYR A 53 7.09 0.43 5.07
N LEU A 54 7.57 1.26 4.15
CA LEU A 54 6.78 1.72 3.01
C LEU A 54 6.64 0.59 2.01
N ILE A 55 5.39 0.34 1.64
CA ILE A 55 5.01 -0.59 0.58
C ILE A 55 4.30 0.19 -0.53
N GLY A 56 3.97 -0.49 -1.63
CA GLY A 56 3.13 0.10 -2.66
C GLY A 56 3.72 1.31 -3.40
N GLY A 57 2.85 2.21 -3.84
CA GLY A 57 3.20 3.28 -4.80
C GLY A 57 4.15 4.34 -4.24
N GLY A 58 4.08 4.66 -2.95
CA GLY A 58 4.98 5.62 -2.30
C GLY A 58 6.44 5.15 -2.31
N ASN A 59 6.67 3.85 -2.08
CA ASN A 59 7.99 3.25 -2.21
C ASN A 59 8.54 3.36 -3.64
N LEU A 60 7.72 3.03 -4.65
CA LEU A 60 8.10 3.15 -6.06
C LEU A 60 8.41 4.59 -6.48
N ALA A 61 7.68 5.58 -5.94
CA ALA A 61 7.96 6.99 -6.18
C ALA A 61 9.29 7.44 -5.55
N LEU A 62 9.58 6.99 -4.33
CA LEU A 62 10.86 7.24 -3.66
C LEU A 62 12.04 6.49 -4.30
N ARG A 63 11.79 5.52 -5.18
CA ARG A 63 12.81 4.89 -6.03
C ARG A 63 12.92 5.50 -7.43
N GLY A 64 12.06 6.46 -7.77
CA GLY A 64 12.01 7.06 -9.11
C GLY A 64 11.43 6.14 -10.20
N ILE A 65 10.82 5.02 -9.81
CA ILE A 65 10.17 4.07 -10.73
C ILE A 65 8.82 4.64 -11.19
N LYS A 66 8.11 5.30 -10.29
CA LYS A 66 6.81 5.93 -10.55
C LYS A 66 6.88 7.44 -10.30
N PRO A 67 6.21 8.29 -11.12
CA PRO A 67 6.26 9.73 -10.90
C PRO A 67 5.52 10.17 -9.62
N ALA A 68 4.43 9.49 -9.26
CA ALA A 68 3.62 9.81 -8.09
C ALA A 68 2.68 8.67 -7.67
N THR A 69 2.12 8.76 -6.47
CA THR A 69 1.15 7.80 -5.90
C THR A 69 -0.14 8.49 -5.44
N ALA A 70 -1.26 7.79 -5.33
CA ALA A 70 -2.51 8.35 -4.80
C ALA A 70 -2.60 8.28 -3.26
N ASP A 71 -1.88 7.33 -2.68
CA ASP A 71 -1.89 6.99 -1.27
C ASP A 71 -0.50 6.45 -0.87
N VAL A 72 -0.24 6.48 0.44
CA VAL A 72 1.02 6.03 1.04
C VAL A 72 0.72 4.88 1.97
N ASP A 73 1.12 3.69 1.55
CA ASP A 73 0.97 2.46 2.33
C ASP A 73 2.20 2.25 3.24
N VAL A 74 1.96 2.06 4.54
CA VAL A 74 3.02 1.76 5.51
C VAL A 74 2.65 0.57 6.38
N VAL A 75 3.65 -0.25 6.69
CA VAL A 75 3.53 -1.37 7.62
C VAL A 75 4.31 -1.08 8.89
N LEU A 76 3.69 -1.37 10.03
CA LEU A 76 4.27 -1.24 11.37
C LEU A 76 4.46 -2.62 11.98
N GLU A 77 5.47 -2.77 12.83
CA GLU A 77 5.80 -4.06 13.46
C GLU A 77 4.79 -4.46 14.55
N ASP A 78 4.17 -3.48 15.22
CA ASP A 78 3.17 -3.75 16.25
C ASP A 78 2.23 -2.56 16.54
N TYR A 79 1.21 -2.84 17.34
CA TYR A 79 0.21 -1.86 17.76
C TYR A 79 0.77 -0.78 18.71
N ARG A 80 1.90 -1.01 19.38
CA ARG A 80 2.55 0.02 20.21
C ARG A 80 3.15 1.09 19.30
N THR A 81 3.85 0.67 18.24
CA THR A 81 4.32 1.57 17.18
C THR A 81 3.16 2.31 16.52
N LEU A 82 2.04 1.62 16.24
CA LEU A 82 0.83 2.30 15.74
C LEU A 82 0.35 3.41 16.67
N ARG A 83 0.28 3.15 17.99
CA ARG A 83 -0.17 4.17 18.94
C ARG A 83 0.79 5.36 19.03
N ALA A 84 2.10 5.11 19.02
CA ALA A 84 3.09 6.18 18.99
C ALA A 84 2.96 7.03 17.71
N PHE A 85 2.79 6.38 16.57
CA PHE A 85 2.64 7.06 15.29
C PHE A 85 1.30 7.81 15.17
N GLU A 86 0.19 7.22 15.62
CA GLU A 86 -1.12 7.87 15.69
C GLU A 86 -1.08 9.13 16.56
N ALA A 87 -0.34 9.10 17.67
CA ALA A 87 -0.15 10.29 18.51
C ALA A 87 0.57 11.41 17.74
N VAL A 88 1.61 11.08 16.97
CA VAL A 88 2.30 12.05 16.10
C VAL A 88 1.36 12.59 15.03
N LEU A 89 0.61 11.74 14.35
CA LEU A 89 -0.29 12.15 13.26
C LEU A 89 -1.41 13.07 13.74
N THR A 90 -2.03 12.76 14.88
CA THR A 90 -3.32 13.34 15.26
C THR A 90 -3.25 14.46 16.30
N ASN A 91 -2.13 14.65 17.01
CA ASN A 91 -2.04 15.65 18.07
C ASN A 91 -2.11 17.09 17.51
N PRO A 92 -3.12 17.91 17.86
CA PRO A 92 -3.31 19.24 17.29
C PRO A 92 -2.64 20.37 18.08
N SER A 93 -1.80 20.07 19.08
CA SER A 93 -1.19 21.09 19.93
C SER A 93 -0.40 22.14 19.12
N SER A 94 -0.65 23.42 19.39
CA SER A 94 0.09 24.53 18.77
C SER A 94 1.57 24.58 19.19
N GLU A 95 1.93 23.91 20.29
CA GLU A 95 3.31 23.75 20.74
C GLU A 95 4.11 22.79 19.84
N LEU A 96 3.40 21.97 19.04
CA LEU A 96 3.98 21.02 18.08
C LEU A 96 4.00 21.59 16.65
N ARG A 97 4.01 22.91 16.52
CA ARG A 97 4.10 23.59 15.23
C ARG A 97 5.47 23.33 14.60
N THR A 98 5.45 22.71 13.44
CA THR A 98 6.64 22.41 12.63
C THR A 98 7.03 23.60 11.75
N SER A 99 8.16 23.50 11.07
CA SER A 99 8.56 24.42 10.00
C SER A 99 7.50 24.56 8.90
N GLY A 100 6.76 23.49 8.61
CA GLY A 100 5.61 23.46 7.68
C GLY A 100 4.27 23.85 8.29
N GLY A 101 4.24 24.33 9.54
CA GLY A 101 3.02 24.71 10.25
C GLY A 101 2.46 23.61 11.14
N ILE A 102 1.15 23.70 11.41
CA ILE A 102 0.45 22.71 12.24
C ILE A 102 0.07 21.52 11.36
N LEU A 103 0.65 20.36 11.64
CA LEU A 103 0.34 19.11 10.94
C LEU A 103 -0.71 18.35 11.74
N VAL A 104 -1.88 18.12 11.15
CA VAL A 104 -2.91 17.28 11.76
C VAL A 104 -3.49 16.36 10.70
N TYR A 105 -3.55 15.09 11.06
CA TYR A 105 -4.23 14.06 10.29
C TYR A 105 -5.49 13.64 11.02
N LEU A 106 -6.56 13.39 10.27
CA LEU A 106 -7.77 12.77 10.78
C LEU A 106 -7.74 11.29 10.50
N LYS A 107 -8.05 10.50 11.52
CA LYS A 107 -8.38 9.09 11.34
C LYS A 107 -9.73 9.01 10.63
N VAL A 108 -9.75 8.36 9.47
CA VAL A 108 -10.96 8.21 8.65
C VAL A 108 -11.73 6.95 9.11
N PHE A 109 -13.03 7.08 9.35
CA PHE A 109 -13.93 5.99 9.76
C PHE A 109 -15.04 5.81 8.72
N GLY A 110 -15.33 4.59 8.24
CA GLY A 110 -16.47 4.34 7.32
C GLY A 110 -16.46 3.01 6.55
N HIS A 111 -17.60 2.67 5.94
CA HIS A 111 -17.91 1.37 5.29
C HIS A 111 -17.09 1.03 4.03
N GLU A 112 -16.51 2.01 3.33
CA GLU A 112 -15.59 1.73 2.20
C GLU A 112 -14.22 1.22 2.68
N TYR A 113 -13.87 1.46 3.94
CA TYR A 113 -12.58 1.07 4.54
C TYR A 113 -12.58 -0.32 5.15
N GLU A 114 -13.74 -0.82 5.62
CA GLU A 114 -13.92 -2.26 5.83
C GLU A 114 -13.65 -3.07 4.54
N LYS A 115 -13.73 -2.42 3.38
CA LYS A 115 -13.36 -2.95 2.06
C LYS A 115 -11.97 -2.54 1.56
N LYS A 116 -11.28 -1.57 2.17
CA LYS A 116 -9.85 -1.28 1.91
C LYS A 116 -8.98 -2.34 2.56
N LEU A 117 -9.08 -3.55 2.03
CA LEU A 117 -8.04 -4.57 2.08
C LEU A 117 -7.38 -4.79 3.44
N GLY A 118 -8.10 -4.67 4.56
CA GLY A 118 -7.55 -4.97 5.87
C GLY A 118 -6.42 -4.06 6.38
N ALA A 119 -6.37 -2.78 5.99
CA ALA A 119 -5.59 -1.79 6.73
C ALA A 119 -6.13 -1.64 8.17
N ASP A 120 -5.23 -1.42 9.13
CA ASP A 120 -5.59 -1.24 10.55
C ASP A 120 -6.05 0.19 10.85
N ALA A 121 -5.54 1.17 10.11
CA ALA A 121 -5.95 2.57 10.22
C ALA A 121 -5.69 3.32 8.92
N VAL A 122 -6.56 4.28 8.60
CA VAL A 122 -6.35 5.23 7.51
C VAL A 122 -6.36 6.64 8.06
N TYR A 123 -5.38 7.44 7.65
CA TYR A 123 -5.23 8.82 8.04
C TYR A 123 -5.22 9.73 6.83
N GLN A 124 -5.95 10.83 6.93
CA GLN A 124 -5.98 11.86 5.90
C GLN A 124 -5.48 13.17 6.50
N LYS A 125 -4.47 13.77 5.89
CA LYS A 125 -3.99 15.10 6.29
C LYS A 125 -5.08 16.13 6.09
N ILE A 126 -5.29 16.98 7.10
CA ILE A 126 -6.08 18.20 6.94
C ILE A 126 -5.15 19.26 6.35
N ASP A 127 -5.24 19.48 5.05
CA ASP A 127 -4.49 20.54 4.36
C ASP A 127 -5.48 21.36 3.51
N PRO A 128 -5.71 22.64 3.84
CA PRO A 128 -6.65 23.48 3.10
C PRO A 128 -6.13 23.93 1.73
N GLU A 129 -4.84 23.76 1.41
CA GLU A 129 -4.23 24.26 0.17
C GLU A 129 -3.81 23.16 -0.82
N MET A 130 -3.36 21.99 -0.33
CA MET A 130 -2.56 21.05 -1.15
C MET A 130 -3.20 19.70 -1.48
N ASN A 131 -4.49 19.52 -1.20
CA ASN A 131 -5.20 18.24 -1.30
C ASN A 131 -4.59 17.13 -0.42
N ASN A 132 -5.41 16.10 -0.20
CA ASN A 132 -5.29 15.12 0.88
C ASN A 132 -4.06 14.20 0.76
N PHE A 133 -3.15 14.23 1.75
CA PHE A 133 -2.14 13.17 1.94
C PHE A 133 -2.79 12.00 2.69
N ASN A 134 -3.06 10.90 1.97
CA ASN A 134 -3.68 9.71 2.53
C ASN A 134 -2.62 8.68 2.91
N LEU A 135 -2.72 8.18 4.13
CA LEU A 135 -1.82 7.20 4.71
C LEU A 135 -2.62 5.97 5.13
N ASP A 136 -2.40 4.85 4.44
CA ASP A 136 -2.99 3.56 4.75
C ASP A 136 -1.97 2.77 5.61
N VAL A 137 -2.34 2.46 6.87
CA VAL A 137 -1.44 1.86 7.86
C VAL A 137 -1.86 0.42 8.17
N PHE A 138 -0.90 -0.49 8.03
CA PHE A 138 -1.02 -1.91 8.34
C PHE A 138 -0.15 -2.26 9.56
N VAL A 139 -0.59 -3.20 10.39
CA VAL A 139 0.16 -3.69 11.55
C VAL A 139 0.44 -5.17 11.38
N LYS A 140 1.72 -5.53 11.33
CA LYS A 140 2.28 -6.89 11.12
C LYS A 140 1.92 -7.55 9.79
N ARG A 141 0.67 -7.47 9.36
CA ARG A 141 0.16 -8.14 8.18
C ARG A 141 -0.43 -7.11 7.22
N VAL A 142 -0.05 -7.25 5.96
CA VAL A 142 -0.62 -6.50 4.86
C VAL A 142 -1.74 -7.31 4.26
N MET A 143 -2.88 -6.66 3.99
CA MET A 143 -4.01 -7.32 3.36
C MET A 143 -4.61 -8.52 4.10
N ARG A 144 -4.33 -8.63 5.41
CA ARG A 144 -4.61 -9.83 6.21
C ARG A 144 -4.04 -11.11 5.56
N GLY A 145 -3.05 -11.00 4.67
CA GLY A 145 -2.51 -12.10 3.87
C GLY A 145 -1.03 -12.31 4.18
N ILE A 146 -0.20 -11.38 3.71
CA ILE A 146 1.26 -11.42 3.87
C ILE A 146 1.66 -10.83 5.22
N GLN A 147 2.56 -11.50 5.93
CA GLN A 147 3.21 -10.97 7.13
C GLN A 147 4.51 -10.24 6.76
N LEU A 148 4.79 -9.12 7.42
CA LEU A 148 6.10 -8.47 7.37
C LEU A 148 7.11 -9.35 8.13
N THR A 149 7.93 -10.10 7.39
CA THR A 149 8.91 -11.03 7.95
C THR A 149 10.23 -10.34 8.27
N GLU A 150 11.10 -11.03 9.02
CA GLU A 150 12.48 -10.53 9.25
C GLU A 150 13.25 -10.38 7.93
N GLY A 151 13.08 -11.31 6.97
CA GLY A 151 13.73 -11.23 5.67
C GLY A 151 13.36 -9.96 4.90
N MET A 152 12.08 -9.59 4.88
CA MET A 152 11.63 -8.32 4.29
C MET A 152 12.26 -7.10 4.97
N LYS A 153 12.40 -7.14 6.30
CA LYS A 153 13.00 -6.04 7.07
C LYS A 153 14.50 -5.92 6.81
N GLU A 154 15.22 -7.03 6.72
CA GLU A 154 16.66 -7.08 6.45
C GLU A 154 17.00 -6.57 5.04
N ARG A 155 16.14 -6.86 4.05
CA ARG A 155 16.28 -6.34 2.68
C ARG A 155 15.86 -4.87 2.55
N ALA A 156 15.13 -4.34 3.52
CA ALA A 156 14.64 -2.97 3.44
C ALA A 156 15.80 -1.95 3.59
N ILE A 157 15.72 -0.86 2.84
CA ILE A 157 16.74 0.20 2.85
C ILE A 157 16.18 1.49 3.41
N ILE A 158 17.03 2.32 4.02
CA ILE A 158 16.70 3.71 4.34
C ILE A 158 17.28 4.59 3.23
N PRO A 159 16.45 5.30 2.44
CA PRO A 159 16.88 6.26 1.43
C PRO A 159 17.78 7.36 2.02
N GLU A 160 18.66 7.94 1.19
CA GLU A 160 19.59 8.98 1.62
C GLU A 160 18.85 10.17 2.25
N GLU A 161 17.72 10.57 1.66
CA GLU A 161 16.89 11.69 2.11
C GLU A 161 16.30 11.48 3.51
N PHE A 162 16.32 10.25 4.03
CA PHE A 162 15.76 9.90 5.32
C PHE A 162 16.79 9.48 6.37
N LYS A 163 18.09 9.48 6.04
CA LYS A 163 19.14 9.08 6.99
C LYS A 163 19.21 9.97 8.22
N ASP A 164 18.99 11.26 8.03
CA ASP A 164 19.09 12.28 9.07
C ASP A 164 17.81 12.44 9.93
N LEU A 165 16.71 11.75 9.57
CA LEU A 165 15.50 11.74 10.41
C LEU A 165 15.77 11.06 11.74
N GLU A 166 15.41 11.68 12.86
CA GLU A 166 15.80 11.19 14.19
C GLU A 166 14.79 10.18 14.76
N LYS A 167 13.49 10.45 14.59
CA LYS A 167 12.38 9.72 15.20
C LYS A 167 11.67 8.82 14.21
N LEU A 168 11.48 9.25 12.97
CA LEU A 168 10.88 8.45 11.92
C LEU A 168 11.97 7.76 11.10
N LYS A 169 12.00 6.43 11.16
CA LYS A 169 12.89 5.61 10.33
C LYS A 169 12.10 5.00 9.19
N ILE A 170 12.23 5.63 8.02
CA ILE A 170 11.51 5.30 6.80
C ILE A 170 12.28 4.22 6.04
N HIS A 171 11.76 2.99 6.06
CA HIS A 171 12.33 1.84 5.36
C HIS A 171 11.55 1.60 4.07
N LEU A 172 12.26 1.46 2.96
CA LEU A 172 11.70 0.98 1.71
C LEU A 172 11.94 -0.52 1.62
N VAL A 173 10.87 -1.32 1.67
CA VAL A 173 10.99 -2.76 1.36
C VAL A 173 11.52 -2.96 -0.07
N SER A 174 12.07 -4.14 -0.34
CA SER A 174 12.67 -4.46 -1.64
C SER A 174 11.63 -4.47 -2.77
N LEU A 175 12.07 -4.40 -4.02
CA LEU A 175 11.15 -4.44 -5.16
C LEU A 175 10.44 -5.81 -5.26
N GLU A 176 11.16 -6.86 -4.88
CA GLU A 176 10.70 -8.25 -4.76
C GLU A 176 9.54 -8.34 -3.76
N ASP A 177 9.66 -7.69 -2.61
CA ASP A 177 8.60 -7.67 -1.60
C ASP A 177 7.38 -6.85 -2.08
N ILE A 178 7.60 -5.71 -2.75
CA ILE A 178 6.50 -4.94 -3.36
C ILE A 178 5.79 -5.78 -4.42
N PHE A 179 6.54 -6.53 -5.23
CA PHE A 179 5.99 -7.45 -6.22
C PHE A 179 5.08 -8.48 -5.56
N LEU A 180 5.52 -9.10 -4.46
CA LEU A 180 4.72 -10.05 -3.70
C LEU A 180 3.44 -9.39 -3.13
N PHE A 181 3.55 -8.22 -2.49
CA PHE A 181 2.39 -7.48 -1.98
C PHE A 181 1.37 -7.16 -3.07
N LYS A 182 1.84 -6.73 -4.25
CA LYS A 182 0.97 -6.47 -5.41
C LYS A 182 0.44 -7.74 -6.06
N GLY A 183 1.19 -8.83 -5.98
CA GLY A 183 0.82 -10.15 -6.48
C GLY A 183 -0.45 -10.68 -5.82
N VAL A 184 -0.61 -10.46 -4.51
CA VAL A 184 -1.71 -11.04 -3.72
C VAL A 184 -2.92 -10.11 -3.54
N THR A 185 -2.92 -8.91 -4.14
CA THR A 185 -4.10 -8.04 -4.13
C THR A 185 -5.23 -8.63 -4.99
N SER A 186 -6.49 -8.24 -4.77
CA SER A 186 -7.61 -8.74 -5.59
C SER A 186 -7.40 -8.50 -7.09
N LEU A 187 -7.65 -9.53 -7.91
CA LEU A 187 -7.70 -9.44 -9.37
C LEU A 187 -8.72 -8.37 -9.80
N GLY A 188 -8.32 -7.43 -10.67
CA GLY A 188 -9.22 -6.44 -11.25
C GLY A 188 -8.83 -4.97 -11.04
N ARG A 189 -7.73 -4.67 -10.35
CA ARG A 189 -7.16 -3.31 -10.36
C ARG A 189 -6.16 -3.18 -11.50
N SER A 190 -6.56 -2.50 -12.57
CA SER A 190 -5.65 -2.17 -13.69
C SER A 190 -4.33 -1.56 -13.21
N LYS A 191 -4.37 -0.73 -12.16
CA LYS A 191 -3.18 -0.12 -11.54
C LYS A 191 -2.19 -1.12 -10.95
N ASP A 192 -2.64 -2.27 -10.43
CA ASP A 192 -1.73 -3.27 -9.86
C ASP A 192 -1.01 -4.04 -10.98
N ILE A 193 -1.68 -4.26 -12.13
CA ILE A 193 -1.05 -4.83 -13.33
C ILE A 193 0.04 -3.89 -13.85
N ASP A 194 -0.26 -2.60 -14.00
CA ASP A 194 0.72 -1.61 -14.49
C ASP A 194 1.94 -1.51 -13.56
N ASP A 195 1.73 -1.56 -12.25
CA ASP A 195 2.83 -1.55 -11.29
C ASP A 195 3.64 -2.86 -11.32
N ILE A 196 3.01 -4.03 -11.51
CA ILE A 196 3.72 -5.32 -11.69
C ILE A 196 4.56 -5.28 -12.98
N LEU A 197 4.02 -4.76 -14.08
CA LEU A 197 4.78 -4.65 -15.33
C LEU A 197 6.02 -3.76 -15.18
N GLN A 198 5.89 -2.61 -14.50
CA GLN A 198 7.03 -1.74 -14.18
C GLN A 198 8.06 -2.45 -13.28
N LEU A 199 7.61 -3.26 -12.32
CA LEU A 199 8.50 -4.06 -11.48
C LEU A 199 9.27 -5.09 -12.33
N LEU A 200 8.59 -5.81 -13.23
CA LEU A 200 9.23 -6.74 -14.14
C LEU A 200 10.29 -6.06 -15.03
N GLU A 201 10.00 -4.87 -15.54
CA GLU A 201 10.96 -4.05 -16.29
C GLU A 201 12.17 -3.62 -15.45
N ALA A 202 11.97 -3.41 -14.13
CA ALA A 202 13.04 -3.08 -13.19
C ALA A 202 13.94 -4.29 -12.84
N GLY A 203 13.57 -5.51 -13.24
CA GLY A 203 14.40 -6.71 -13.08
C GLY A 203 14.29 -7.38 -11.72
N ILE A 204 13.07 -7.76 -11.32
CA ILE A 204 12.81 -8.54 -10.09
C ILE A 204 13.58 -9.86 -10.07
N ASP A 205 14.18 -10.16 -8.93
CA ASP A 205 14.73 -11.48 -8.63
C ASP A 205 13.62 -12.42 -8.12
N PHE A 206 13.16 -13.32 -8.98
CA PHE A 206 12.12 -14.29 -8.63
C PHE A 206 12.54 -15.34 -7.61
N ASP A 207 13.83 -15.61 -7.45
CA ASP A 207 14.30 -16.56 -6.44
C ASP A 207 14.09 -15.96 -5.04
N VAL A 208 14.35 -14.66 -4.88
CA VAL A 208 14.06 -13.92 -3.64
C VAL A 208 12.55 -13.90 -3.35
N VAL A 209 11.71 -13.67 -4.37
CA VAL A 209 10.25 -13.69 -4.21
C VAL A 209 9.79 -15.08 -3.78
N LEU A 210 10.28 -16.14 -4.42
CA LEU A 210 9.90 -17.53 -4.11
C LEU A 210 10.35 -17.94 -2.71
N ASP A 211 11.56 -17.56 -2.31
CA ASP A 211 12.05 -17.82 -0.95
C ASP A 211 11.19 -17.10 0.09
N GLU A 212 10.78 -15.85 -0.19
CA GLU A 212 9.85 -15.15 0.68
C GLU A 212 8.47 -15.84 0.73
N VAL A 213 7.92 -16.31 -0.40
CA VAL A 213 6.68 -17.11 -0.42
C VAL A 213 6.80 -18.35 0.49
N LYS A 214 7.93 -19.06 0.46
CA LYS A 214 8.16 -20.20 1.36
C LYS A 214 8.23 -19.77 2.83
N VAL A 215 8.83 -18.63 3.13
CA VAL A 215 8.81 -18.06 4.50
C VAL A 215 7.39 -17.72 4.93
N GLN A 216 6.56 -17.19 4.02
CA GLN A 216 5.15 -16.90 4.32
C GLN A 216 4.38 -18.17 4.70
N LYS A 217 4.65 -19.32 4.07
CA LYS A 217 4.04 -20.63 4.40
C LYS A 217 4.16 -20.98 5.88
N GLU A 218 5.31 -20.69 6.48
CA GLU A 218 5.58 -20.93 7.91
C GLU A 218 5.08 -19.79 8.80
N ALA A 219 4.96 -18.57 8.26
CA ALA A 219 4.62 -17.37 9.02
C ALA A 219 3.12 -17.15 9.20
N ILE A 220 2.27 -17.74 8.35
CA ILE A 220 0.81 -17.54 8.36
C ILE A 220 0.06 -18.87 8.42
N GLU A 221 -1.24 -18.80 8.70
CA GLU A 221 -2.07 -20.00 8.86
C GLU A 221 -2.19 -20.77 7.52
N PRO A 222 -2.17 -22.12 7.50
CA PRO A 222 -2.15 -22.91 6.27
C PRO A 222 -3.24 -22.55 5.26
N GLU A 223 -4.49 -22.39 5.71
CA GLU A 223 -5.62 -22.05 4.83
C GLU A 223 -5.48 -20.64 4.26
N ARG A 224 -4.75 -19.76 4.96
CA ARG A 224 -4.44 -18.42 4.48
C ARG A 224 -3.31 -18.46 3.48
N PHE A 225 -2.30 -19.31 3.69
CA PHE A 225 -1.22 -19.51 2.75
C PHE A 225 -1.73 -20.09 1.42
N GLU A 226 -2.57 -21.11 1.45
CA GLU A 226 -3.21 -21.67 0.26
C GLU A 226 -3.91 -20.58 -0.56
N ARG A 227 -4.80 -19.79 0.06
CA ARG A 227 -5.47 -18.67 -0.61
C ARG A 227 -4.51 -17.63 -1.17
N LEU A 228 -3.41 -17.35 -0.46
CA LEU A 228 -2.40 -16.39 -0.89
C LEU A 228 -1.70 -16.90 -2.15
N ALA A 229 -1.26 -18.15 -2.13
CA ALA A 229 -0.56 -18.80 -3.23
C ALA A 229 -1.48 -18.93 -4.47
N ASP A 230 -2.75 -19.28 -4.28
CA ASP A 230 -3.75 -19.33 -5.35
C ASP A 230 -3.92 -17.97 -6.04
N ILE A 231 -4.16 -16.91 -5.26
CA ILE A 231 -4.35 -15.55 -5.82
C ILE A 231 -3.08 -15.09 -6.55
N LEU A 232 -1.91 -15.39 -5.98
CA LEU A 232 -0.63 -15.05 -6.59
C LEU A 232 -0.46 -15.78 -7.93
N LEU A 233 -0.69 -17.09 -7.97
CA LEU A 233 -0.59 -17.91 -9.17
C LEU A 233 -1.55 -17.42 -10.26
N GLU A 234 -2.83 -17.25 -9.92
CA GLU A 234 -3.85 -16.75 -10.86
C GLU A 234 -3.43 -15.40 -11.47
N LYS A 235 -2.89 -14.50 -10.65
CA LYS A 235 -2.42 -13.20 -11.13
C LYS A 235 -1.18 -13.34 -12.01
N MET A 236 -0.22 -14.18 -11.64
CA MET A 236 0.99 -14.37 -12.45
C MET A 236 0.68 -14.96 -13.82
N ILE A 237 -0.25 -15.91 -13.90
CA ILE A 237 -0.77 -16.45 -15.17
C ILE A 237 -1.44 -15.34 -15.99
N SER A 238 -2.23 -14.46 -15.35
CA SER A 238 -2.83 -13.31 -16.04
C SER A 238 -1.77 -12.35 -16.59
N ILE A 239 -0.71 -12.06 -15.83
CA ILE A 239 0.39 -11.20 -16.27
C ILE A 239 1.16 -11.84 -17.42
N GLN A 240 1.45 -13.14 -17.35
CA GLN A 240 2.09 -13.89 -18.42
C GLN A 240 1.29 -13.77 -19.74
N LYS A 241 -0.03 -13.98 -19.69
CA LYS A 241 -0.89 -13.80 -20.87
C LYS A 241 -0.84 -12.39 -21.45
N ILE A 242 -0.86 -11.36 -20.59
CA ILE A 242 -0.73 -9.96 -21.01
C ILE A 242 0.62 -9.70 -21.70
N LEU A 243 1.71 -10.29 -21.20
CA LEU A 243 3.02 -10.19 -21.83
C LEU A 243 3.03 -10.87 -23.21
N GLU A 244 2.47 -12.08 -23.30
CA GLU A 244 2.38 -12.82 -24.56
C GLU A 244 1.56 -12.07 -25.63
N GLU A 245 0.42 -11.49 -25.25
CA GLU A 245 -0.40 -10.63 -26.14
C GLU A 245 0.38 -9.41 -26.65
N ARG A 246 1.36 -8.93 -25.89
CA ARG A 246 2.27 -7.84 -26.27
C ARG A 246 3.52 -8.32 -27.01
N GLY A 247 3.66 -9.63 -27.27
CA GLY A 247 4.83 -10.22 -27.90
C GLY A 247 6.07 -10.27 -27.00
N LEU A 248 5.89 -10.16 -25.68
CA LEU A 248 6.94 -10.21 -24.66
C LEU A 248 6.93 -11.59 -23.97
N ARG A 249 8.08 -12.00 -23.44
CA ARG A 249 8.23 -13.21 -22.62
C ARG A 249 9.17 -12.95 -21.46
N SER A 250 8.91 -13.59 -20.32
CA SER A 250 9.79 -13.53 -19.15
C SER A 250 10.06 -14.95 -18.64
N SER A 251 11.25 -15.46 -18.98
CA SER A 251 11.66 -16.80 -18.52
C SER A 251 11.74 -16.92 -16.99
N GLY A 252 11.99 -15.81 -16.28
CA GLY A 252 11.94 -15.76 -14.82
C GLY A 252 10.52 -15.93 -14.30
N LEU A 253 9.55 -15.23 -14.91
CA LEU A 253 8.13 -15.36 -14.56
C LEU A 253 7.62 -16.78 -14.85
N ASP A 254 8.01 -17.36 -15.98
CA ASP A 254 7.61 -18.73 -16.35
C ASP A 254 8.09 -19.75 -15.31
N LYS A 255 9.36 -19.65 -14.88
CA LYS A 255 9.91 -20.51 -13.83
C LYS A 255 9.23 -20.27 -12.48
N PHE A 256 8.93 -19.02 -12.15
CA PHE A 256 8.25 -18.66 -10.92
C PHE A 256 6.83 -19.26 -10.87
N ILE A 257 6.07 -19.18 -11.97
CA ILE A 257 4.75 -19.81 -12.10
C ILE A 257 4.85 -21.32 -11.87
N ASN A 258 5.76 -22.00 -12.56
CA ASN A 258 5.95 -23.45 -12.38
C ASN A 258 6.28 -23.81 -10.92
N SER A 259 7.13 -23.01 -10.27
CA SER A 259 7.51 -23.23 -8.87
C SER A 259 6.33 -23.04 -7.91
N LEU A 260 5.42 -22.10 -8.20
CA LEU A 260 4.18 -21.92 -7.44
C LEU A 260 3.19 -23.08 -7.65
N GLU A 261 3.07 -23.59 -8.88
CA GLU A 261 2.23 -24.76 -9.18
C GLU A 261 2.72 -26.02 -8.44
N GLU A 262 4.04 -26.26 -8.42
CA GLU A 262 4.65 -27.34 -7.66
C GLU A 262 4.37 -27.18 -6.16
N LEU A 263 4.55 -25.98 -5.61
CA LEU A 263 4.31 -25.70 -4.21
C LEU A 263 2.85 -25.91 -3.79
N LEU A 264 1.88 -25.53 -4.63
CA LEU A 264 0.46 -25.77 -4.39
C LEU A 264 0.11 -27.26 -4.48
N SER A 265 0.69 -27.98 -5.44
CA SER A 265 0.48 -29.43 -5.60
C SER A 265 0.94 -30.21 -4.37
N GLU A 266 2.03 -29.80 -3.72
CA GLU A 266 2.50 -30.40 -2.47
C GLU A 266 1.51 -30.21 -1.29
N LEU A 267 0.80 -29.08 -1.25
CA LEU A 267 -0.20 -28.81 -0.21
C LEU A 267 -1.40 -29.74 -0.34
N GLU A 268 -1.90 -29.95 -1.57
CA GLU A 268 -3.03 -30.85 -1.83
C GLU A 268 -2.75 -32.30 -1.42
N VAL A 269 -1.51 -32.76 -1.61
CA VAL A 269 -1.08 -34.12 -1.22
C VAL A 269 -0.96 -34.25 0.31
N SER A 270 -0.54 -33.19 1.01
CA SER A 270 -0.41 -33.20 2.47
C SER A 270 -1.73 -33.12 3.23
N GLY A 271 -2.81 -32.63 2.58
CA GLY A 271 -4.17 -32.57 3.14
C GLY A 271 -4.91 -33.92 3.22
N TYR A 272 -4.36 -34.97 2.60
CA TYR A 272 -4.86 -36.36 2.70
C TYR A 272 -3.95 -37.21 3.60
N GLY A 273 -3.82 -36.83 4.87
CA GLY A 273 -3.41 -37.76 5.93
C GLY A 273 -4.63 -38.63 6.31
N PRO A 274 -4.48 -39.95 6.52
CA PRO A 274 -5.62 -40.82 6.80
C PRO A 274 -6.26 -40.41 8.13
N ASP A 275 -7.50 -39.91 8.06
CA ASP A 275 -8.40 -39.90 9.22
C ASP A 275 -8.47 -41.34 9.76
N THR A 276 -7.88 -41.53 10.94
CA THR A 276 -8.02 -42.73 11.78
C THR A 276 -9.42 -42.85 12.35
#